data_AF-A0A401U7F7-F1
#
_entry.id   AF-A0A401U7F7-F1
#
_cell.length_a   1.000
_cell.length_b   1.000
_cell.length_c   1.000
_cell.angle_alpha   90.00
_cell.angle_beta   90.00
_cell.angle_gamma   90.00
#
_symmetry.space_group_name_H-M   'P 1'
#
loop_
_entity.id
_entity.type
_entity.pdbx_description
1 polymer ?
#
loop_
_entity_poly.entity_id
_entity_poly.type
_entity_poly.pdbx_seq_one_letter_code
_entity_poly.pdbx_strand_id
1 'polypeptide(L)' 'MWSIYWADSNEGVLQPAVVGSFENNVAHFFTKDTFNSKNIVVVFRWDVRNRENPIWSQAFTEDMGKTWEWNWYMSFSRL' A
#
# COMPACT_ATOMS: atom_id res chain seq x y z
N MET A 1 11.73 -10.10 3.75
CA MET A 1 10.61 -9.16 3.95
C MET A 1 11.07 -7.79 3.51
N TRP A 2 10.22 -7.02 2.86
CA TRP A 2 10.54 -5.70 2.30
C TRP A 2 9.74 -4.62 3.04
N SER A 3 10.29 -3.42 3.10
CA SER A 3 9.65 -2.24 3.69
C SER A 3 9.56 -1.14 2.65
N ILE A 4 8.39 -0.50 2.55
CA ILE A 4 8.16 0.66 1.67
C ILE A 4 7.82 1.84 2.58
N TYR A 5 8.52 2.96 2.39
CA TYR A 5 8.25 4.22 3.10
C TYR A 5 7.59 5.20 2.13
N TRP A 6 6.52 5.84 2.58
CA TRP A 6 5.92 6.96 1.86
C TRP A 6 6.56 8.28 2.31
N ALA A 7 6.72 9.21 1.37
CA ALA A 7 7.29 10.52 1.62
C ALA A 7 6.50 11.57 0.84
N ASP A 8 5.97 12.56 1.55
CA ASP A 8 5.36 13.75 0.97
C ASP A 8 6.31 14.95 1.13
N SER A 9 6.58 15.67 0.03
CA SER A 9 7.41 16.87 0.05
C SER A 9 6.86 17.98 0.95
N ASN A 10 5.56 17.99 1.23
CA ASN A 10 4.91 18.96 2.10
C ASN A 10 5.14 18.66 3.58
N GLU A 11 5.32 17.39 3.96
CA GLU A 11 5.50 16.98 5.36
C GLU A 11 6.98 16.84 5.74
N GLY A 12 7.85 16.50 4.78
CA GLY A 12 9.29 16.37 5.02
C GLY A 12 9.69 15.22 5.96
N VAL A 13 8.76 14.30 6.23
CA VAL A 13 8.96 13.11 7.06
C VAL A 13 8.62 11.84 6.30
N LEU A 14 9.29 10.74 6.64
CA LEU A 14 8.90 9.42 6.17
C LEU A 14 7.76 8.90 7.04
N GLN A 15 6.66 8.50 6.40
CA GLN A 15 5.54 7.86 7.07
C GLN A 15 5.92 6.44 7.54
N PRO A 16 5.15 5.84 8.47
CA PRO A 16 5.40 4.47 8.94
C PRO A 16 5.56 3.49 7.76
N ALA A 17 6.59 2.66 7.81
CA ALA A 17 6.82 1.69 6.74
C ALA A 17 5.67 0.68 6.64
N VAL A 18 5.19 0.45 5.42
CA VAL A 18 4.42 -0.75 5.12
C VAL A 18 5.37 -1.92 4.88
N VAL A 19 5.10 -3.06 5.50
CA VAL A 19 5.99 -4.22 5.51
C VAL A 19 5.28 -5.43 4.95
N GLY A 20 5.97 -6.17 4.07
CA GLY A 20 5.37 -7.30 3.37
C GLY A 20 6.34 -8.08 2.48
N SER A 21 5.78 -8.96 1.67
CA SER A 21 6.54 -9.77 0.71
C SER A 21 5.68 -10.14 -0.49
N PHE A 22 6.36 -10.49 -1.57
CA PHE A 22 5.73 -11.12 -2.73
C PHE A 22 5.51 -12.60 -2.48
N GLU A 23 4.36 -13.08 -2.91
CA GLU A 23 4.00 -14.48 -3.02
C GLU A 23 3.25 -14.66 -4.36
N ASN A 24 3.72 -15.58 -5.21
CA ASN A 24 3.09 -15.86 -6.50
C ASN A 24 2.80 -14.60 -7.36
N ASN A 25 3.77 -13.68 -7.44
CA ASN A 25 3.67 -12.41 -8.18
C ASN A 25 2.59 -11.44 -7.67
N VAL A 26 2.11 -11.62 -6.45
CA VAL A 26 1.26 -10.65 -5.74
C VAL A 26 1.90 -10.34 -4.40
N ALA A 27 1.90 -9.09 -3.97
CA ALA A 27 2.37 -8.72 -2.63
C ALA A 27 1.33 -7.89 -1.90
N HIS A 28 1.25 -8.10 -0.60
CA HIS A 28 0.52 -7.24 0.32
C HIS A 28 1.51 -6.74 1.38
N PHE A 29 1.52 -5.43 1.57
CA PHE A 29 2.35 -4.74 2.56
C PHE A 29 1.43 -4.01 3.52
N PHE A 30 1.62 -4.20 4.82
CA PHE A 30 0.74 -3.63 5.84
C PHE A 30 1.48 -2.70 6.78
N THR A 31 0.78 -1.68 7.27
CA THR A 31 1.19 -0.90 8.44
C THR A 31 -0.02 -0.50 9.26
N LYS A 32 0.22 -0.13 10.51
CA LYS A 32 -0.75 0.60 11.33
C LYS A 32 -0.43 2.08 11.21
N ASP A 33 -1.46 2.89 11.06
CA ASP A 33 -1.32 4.33 10.93
C ASP A 33 -2.49 5.05 11.62
N THR A 34 -2.40 6.37 11.71
CA THR A 34 -3.46 7.24 12.22
C THR A 34 -3.88 8.22 11.13
N PHE A 35 -5.12 8.11 10.67
CA PHE A 35 -5.69 9.04 9.70
C PHE A 35 -6.88 9.77 10.31
N ASN A 36 -6.89 11.11 10.26
CA ASN A 36 -7.93 11.94 10.87
C ASN A 36 -8.25 11.55 12.33
N SER A 37 -7.20 11.32 13.15
CA SER A 37 -7.29 10.86 14.55
C SER A 37 -7.91 9.48 14.76
N LYS A 38 -8.09 8.67 13.71
CA LYS A 38 -8.55 7.28 13.80
C LYS A 38 -7.41 6.33 13.49
N ASN A 39 -7.32 5.26 14.28
CA ASN A 39 -6.39 4.17 13.99
C ASN A 39 -6.89 3.40 12.78
N ILE A 40 -6.02 3.24 11.79
CA ILE A 40 -6.29 2.48 10.57
C ILE A 40 -5.20 1.43 10.34
N VAL A 41 -5.52 0.45 9.51
CA VAL A 41 -4.53 -0.40 8.86
C VAL A 41 -4.49 -0.04 7.39
N VAL A 42 -3.30 0.28 6.89
CA VAL A 42 -3.07 0.56 5.46
C VAL A 42 -2.52 -0.70 4.80
N VAL A 43 -2.98 -0.99 3.58
CA VAL A 43 -2.40 -2.02 2.72
C VAL A 43 -1.95 -1.42 1.40
N PHE A 44 -0.72 -1.73 1.00
CA PHE A 44 -0.27 -1.58 -0.38
C PHE A 44 -0.27 -2.96 -1.03
N ARG A 45 -0.95 -3.07 -2.17
CA ARG A 45 -1.01 -4.28 -2.97
C ARG A 45 -0.26 -4.08 -4.27
N TRP A 46 0.67 -4.97 -4.56
CA TRP A 46 1.32 -5.07 -5.86
C TRP A 46 0.83 -6.31 -6.59
N ASP A 47 0.40 -6.14 -7.83
CA ASP A 47 0.04 -7.23 -8.75
C ASP A 47 0.97 -7.19 -9.95
N VAL A 48 1.94 -8.09 -9.97
CA VAL A 48 2.97 -8.16 -11.02
C VAL A 48 2.81 -9.41 -11.88
N ARG A 49 1.61 -10.01 -11.88
CA ARG A 49 1.29 -11.18 -12.71
C ARG A 49 1.41 -10.87 -14.21
N ASN A 50 1.06 -9.65 -14.61
CA ASN A 50 1.44 -9.09 -15.92
C ASN A 50 2.66 -8.18 -15.74
N ARG A 51 3.84 -8.66 -16.19
CA ARG A 51 5.11 -7.92 -16.01
C ARG A 51 5.21 -6.66 -16.87
N GLU A 52 4.48 -6.60 -17.97
CA GLU A 52 4.45 -5.41 -18.84
C GLU A 52 3.48 -4.34 -18.32
N ASN A 53 2.50 -4.75 -17.49
CA ASN A 53 1.50 -3.85 -16.92
C ASN A 53 1.22 -4.18 -15.45
N PRO A 54 2.18 -3.96 -14.54
CA PRO A 54 1.94 -4.21 -13.13
C PRO A 54 0.98 -3.16 -12.56
N ILE A 55 0.21 -3.57 -11.55
CA ILE A 55 -0.76 -2.71 -10.87
C ILE A 55 -0.35 -2.55 -9.42
N TRP A 56 -0.31 -1.31 -8.96
CA TRP A 56 -0.23 -0.97 -7.55
C TRP A 56 -1.57 -0.40 -7.08
N SER A 57 -2.02 -0.82 -5.92
CA SER A 57 -3.22 -0.25 -5.30
C SER A 57 -3.05 -0.08 -3.79
N GLN A 58 -3.79 0.87 -3.23
CA GLN A 58 -3.81 1.17 -1.81
C GLN A 58 -5.24 1.09 -1.29
N ALA A 59 -5.36 0.57 -0.06
CA ALA A 59 -6.56 0.68 0.73
C ALA A 59 -6.24 0.91 2.20
N PHE A 60 -7.25 1.36 2.95
CA PHE A 60 -7.21 1.30 4.41
C PHE A 60 -8.49 0.68 4.98
N THR A 61 -8.41 0.27 6.24
CA THR A 61 -9.53 -0.23 7.03
C THR A 61 -9.52 0.41 8.41
N GLU A 62 -10.70 0.80 8.89
CA GLU A 62 -10.94 1.25 10.27
C GLU A 62 -11.42 0.10 11.19
N ASP A 63 -11.85 -1.04 10.61
CA ASP A 63 -12.56 -2.11 11.31
C ASP A 63 -11.77 -3.44 11.37
N MET A 64 -10.44 -3.34 11.31
CA MET A 64 -9.50 -4.47 11.35
C MET A 64 -9.69 -5.44 10.17
N GLY A 65 -10.01 -4.90 8.99
CA GLY A 65 -10.01 -5.63 7.73
C GLY A 65 -11.33 -6.33 7.39
N LYS A 66 -12.43 -6.01 8.09
CA LYS A 66 -13.77 -6.48 7.72
C LYS A 66 -14.27 -5.75 6.47
N THR A 67 -13.96 -4.47 6.38
CA THR A 67 -14.20 -3.62 5.20
C THR A 67 -12.93 -2.88 4.82
N TRP A 68 -12.79 -2.59 3.52
CA TRP A 68 -11.62 -1.91 2.95
C TRP A 68 -12.08 -0.79 2.04
N GLU A 69 -11.57 0.42 2.27
CA GLU A 69 -11.71 1.54 1.36
C GLU A 69 -10.52 1.57 0.41
N TRP A 70 -10.73 1.16 -0.84
CA TRP A 70 -9.72 1.25 -1.89
C TRP A 70 -9.71 2.64 -2.50
N ASN A 71 -8.76 3.45 -2.06
CA ASN A 71 -8.68 4.87 -2.41
C ASN A 71 -7.69 5.19 -3.54
N TRP A 72 -6.82 4.24 -3.93
CA TRP A 72 -5.86 4.48 -4.99
C TRP A 72 -5.57 3.26 -5.86
N TYR A 73 -5.43 3.52 -7.17
CA TYR A 73 -5.03 2.55 -8.17
C TYR A 73 -4.07 3.19 -9.17
N MET A 74 -2.99 2.49 -9.48
CA MET A 74 -1.97 2.91 -10.44
C MET A 74 -1.59 1.72 -11.31
N SER A 75 -1.64 1.90 -12.64
CA SER A 75 -1.08 0.95 -13.60
C SER A 75 0.23 1.50 -14.13
N PHE A 76 1.23 0.64 -14.25
CA PHE A 76 2.50 0.98 -14.88
C PHE A 76 2.54 0.35 -16.27
N SER A 77 3.32 0.92 -17.16
CA SER A 77 3.69 0.30 -18.42
C SER A 77 5.13 0.68 -18.76
N ARG A 78 5.76 -0.13 -19.60
CA ARG A 78 7.07 0.20 -20.17
C ARG A 78 6.88 1.09 -21.40
N LEU A 79 7.73 2.10 -21.56
CA LEU A 79 7.84 2.91 -22.77
C LEU A 79 8.67 2.21 -23.85
#